data_AF-A0A7X6RNW9-F1
#
_entry.id   AF-A0A7X6RNW9-F1
#
_cell.length_a   1.000
_cell.length_b   1.000
_cell.length_c   1.000
_cell.angle_alpha   90.00
_cell.angle_beta   90.00
_cell.angle_gamma   90.00
#
_symmetry.space_group_name_H-M   'P 1'
#
loop_
_entity.id
_entity.type
_entity.pdbx_description
1 polymer ?
#
loop_
_entity_poly.entity_id
_entity_poly.type
_entity_poly.pdbx_seq_one_letter_code
_entity_poly.pdbx_strand_id
1 'polypeptide(L)'
;MAKRRTSFGQLTHRDLKAFDQRAARLVLDAIDAGCTGRVSSKGHAILRNNAGQTASVPPTSTSPNRSAQNAEADIKRLLEGHAARSEPSSLPVPFASPITVVEAFAAHGMAFSNWMDAQDGLGPHDKIEVSPGPDGSPLFARLSASGSTPVKAPTADLDQPERPDVLGTPNKADASAPGETPGTEEVVFSVAEVAEANAVCGRTVRNRLRAVGGRGEDGRYRATPTKLRRAGLDVPFDGRERPVAQTVNPQGDAAFGLDDQSALPADAAEVLGRIRSLLGEDPRIQVLEAQNKALSDEVAAQERRAVTAEERCAGLEKELSDTTARLALIKEACEA
;
A
#
# COMPACT_ATOMS: atom_id res chain seq x y z
N MET A 1 11.99 -27.70 1.64
CA MET A 1 12.02 -26.40 0.91
C MET A 1 11.43 -25.32 1.80
N ALA A 2 12.06 -24.14 1.91
CA ALA A 2 11.54 -23.04 2.73
C ALA A 2 10.25 -22.48 2.11
N LYS A 3 9.21 -22.28 2.93
CA LYS A 3 7.90 -21.76 2.51
C LYS A 3 8.10 -20.31 2.07
N ARG A 4 7.86 -19.99 0.79
CA ARG A 4 8.06 -18.64 0.24
C ARG A 4 7.06 -17.68 0.90
N ARG A 5 7.55 -16.77 1.74
CA ARG A 5 6.76 -15.66 2.28
C ARG A 5 6.70 -14.55 1.24
N THR A 6 5.50 -14.16 0.85
CA THR A 6 5.27 -13.08 -0.11
C THR A 6 5.26 -11.70 0.57
N SER A 7 4.83 -11.65 1.84
CA SER A 7 4.81 -10.46 2.67
C SER A 7 6.17 -10.15 3.30
N PHE A 8 6.41 -8.87 3.58
CA PHE A 8 7.50 -8.42 4.44
C PHE A 8 7.18 -8.80 5.89
N GLY A 9 8.17 -9.28 6.62
CA GLY A 9 8.06 -9.62 8.03
C GLY A 9 9.43 -9.76 8.67
N GLN A 10 9.49 -10.24 9.91
CA GLN A 10 10.77 -10.56 10.54
C GLN A 10 11.36 -11.82 9.89
N LEU A 11 12.56 -11.68 9.33
CA LEU A 11 13.36 -12.78 8.81
C LEU A 11 14.15 -13.40 9.97
N THR A 12 14.17 -14.73 10.02
CA THR A 12 14.91 -15.49 11.04
C THR A 12 16.09 -16.21 10.42
N HIS A 13 17.01 -16.73 11.26
CA HIS A 13 18.08 -17.63 10.79
C HIS A 13 17.58 -18.79 9.94
N ARG A 14 16.35 -19.28 10.16
CA ARG A 14 15.76 -20.37 9.37
C ARG A 14 15.49 -19.96 7.92
N ASP A 15 15.15 -18.70 7.69
CA ASP A 15 14.86 -18.14 6.37
C ASP A 15 16.15 -17.88 5.58
N LEU A 16 17.25 -17.67 6.30
CA LEU A 16 18.57 -17.33 5.76
C LEU A 16 19.50 -18.54 5.58
N LYS A 17 18.98 -19.77 5.61
CA LYS A 17 19.79 -20.99 5.45
C LYS A 17 20.59 -21.07 4.14
N ALA A 18 20.13 -20.39 3.09
CA ALA A 18 20.78 -20.35 1.79
C ALA A 18 21.79 -19.19 1.66
N PHE A 19 21.93 -18.35 2.70
CA PHE A 19 22.84 -17.23 2.73
C PHE A 19 24.14 -17.65 3.37
N ASP A 20 25.25 -17.10 2.90
CA ASP A 20 26.51 -17.24 3.62
C ASP A 20 26.50 -16.44 4.93
N GLN A 21 27.46 -16.73 5.80
CA GLN A 21 27.49 -16.19 7.16
C GLN A 21 27.54 -14.66 7.19
N ARG A 22 28.23 -14.04 6.23
CA ARG A 22 28.34 -12.59 6.13
C ARG A 22 27.02 -11.95 5.69
N ALA A 23 26.38 -12.49 4.65
CA ALA A 23 25.09 -11.96 4.17
C ALA A 23 24.00 -12.17 5.21
N ALA A 24 23.98 -13.33 5.87
CA ALA A 24 23.05 -13.62 6.95
C ALA A 24 23.21 -12.61 8.10
N ARG A 25 24.45 -12.28 8.48
CA ARG A 25 24.72 -11.28 9.53
C ARG A 25 24.22 -9.90 9.14
N LEU A 26 24.54 -9.42 7.93
CA LEU A 26 24.04 -8.13 7.44
C LEU A 26 22.51 -8.02 7.47
N VAL A 27 21.82 -9.11 7.11
CA VAL A 27 20.36 -9.15 7.13
C VAL A 27 19.84 -9.12 8.57
N LEU A 28 20.41 -9.91 9.48
CA LEU A 28 19.96 -9.98 10.86
C LEU A 28 20.24 -8.68 11.62
N ASP A 29 21.42 -8.08 11.44
CA ASP A 29 21.76 -6.78 12.03
C ASP A 29 20.74 -5.70 11.60
N ALA A 30 20.26 -5.75 10.35
CA ALA A 30 19.23 -4.84 9.89
C ALA A 30 17.84 -5.13 10.46
N ILE A 31 17.49 -6.41 10.66
CA ILE A 31 16.23 -6.80 11.33
C ILE A 31 16.25 -6.38 12.82
N ASP A 32 17.39 -6.54 13.50
CA ASP A 32 17.59 -6.12 14.89
C ASP A 32 17.47 -4.60 15.03
N ALA A 33 17.88 -3.86 14.00
CA ALA A 33 17.65 -2.42 13.89
C ALA A 33 16.20 -2.04 13.53
N GLY A 34 15.25 -2.98 13.51
CA GLY A 34 13.82 -2.70 13.26
C GLY A 34 13.40 -2.70 11.79
N CYS A 35 14.27 -3.13 10.87
CA CYS A 35 13.86 -3.33 9.48
C CYS A 35 12.96 -4.58 9.33
N THR A 36 12.15 -4.59 8.28
CA THR A 36 11.38 -5.78 7.88
C THR A 36 11.91 -6.32 6.56
N GLY A 37 11.79 -7.64 6.35
CA GLY A 37 12.41 -8.31 5.20
C GLY A 37 11.56 -9.38 4.57
N ARG A 38 11.93 -9.75 3.33
CA ARG A 38 11.46 -10.97 2.67
C ARG A 38 12.54 -11.56 1.78
N VAL A 39 12.54 -12.88 1.60
CA VAL A 39 13.41 -13.54 0.62
C VAL A 39 12.68 -13.65 -0.72
N SER A 40 13.24 -13.01 -1.75
CA SER A 40 12.69 -13.02 -3.10
C SER A 40 12.74 -14.42 -3.74
N SER A 41 12.01 -14.60 -4.84
CA SER A 41 12.06 -15.83 -5.63
C SER A 41 13.44 -16.12 -6.24
N LYS A 42 14.30 -15.10 -6.37
CA LYS A 42 15.69 -15.20 -6.81
C LYS A 42 16.67 -15.51 -5.67
N GLY A 43 16.19 -15.64 -4.43
CA GLY A 43 17.01 -15.92 -3.26
C GLY A 43 17.68 -14.70 -2.63
N HIS A 44 17.40 -13.48 -3.10
CA HIS A 44 17.89 -12.25 -2.45
C HIS A 44 17.01 -11.88 -1.27
N ALA A 45 17.61 -11.40 -0.17
CA ALA A 45 16.87 -10.79 0.92
C ALA A 45 16.59 -9.32 0.57
N ILE A 46 15.32 -8.95 0.51
CA ILE A 46 14.87 -7.58 0.30
C ILE A 46 14.44 -7.05 1.65
N LEU A 47 15.11 -6.00 2.11
CA LEU A 47 14.84 -5.33 3.37
C LEU A 47 14.15 -3.99 3.12
N ARG A 48 13.37 -3.55 4.11
CA ARG A 48 12.66 -2.28 4.11
C ARG A 48 12.71 -1.66 5.50
N ASN A 49 13.05 -0.38 5.57
CA ASN A 49 12.99 0.40 6.82
C ASN A 49 11.65 1.15 6.96
N ASN A 50 11.42 1.76 8.13
CA ASN A 50 10.26 2.62 8.41
C ASN A 50 10.14 3.83 7.46
N ALA A 51 11.26 4.33 6.92
CA ALA A 51 11.28 5.40 5.93
C ALA A 51 10.82 4.95 4.53
N GLY A 52 10.54 3.66 4.34
CA GLY A 52 10.10 3.10 3.06
C GLY A 52 11.23 2.87 2.06
N GLN A 53 12.49 3.09 2.46
CA GLN A 53 13.65 2.74 1.67
C GLN A 53 13.82 1.22 1.65
N THR A 54 14.47 0.70 0.61
CA THR A 54 14.69 -0.74 0.45
C THR A 54 16.13 -1.05 0.08
N ALA A 55 16.66 -2.16 0.59
CA ALA A 55 17.97 -2.69 0.21
C ALA A 55 17.86 -4.17 -0.18
N SER A 56 18.78 -4.64 -1.02
CA SER A 56 18.79 -6.03 -1.52
C SER A 56 20.13 -6.67 -1.20
N VAL A 57 20.10 -7.77 -0.45
CA VAL A 57 21.28 -8.56 -0.08
C VAL A 57 21.27 -9.87 -0.86
N PRO A 58 22.30 -10.16 -1.68
CA PRO A 58 22.43 -11.45 -2.34
C PRO A 58 22.78 -12.56 -1.33
N PRO A 59 22.49 -13.84 -1.63
CA PRO A 59 22.79 -14.95 -0.73
C PRO A 59 24.30 -15.17 -0.52
N THR A 60 25.14 -14.76 -1.48
CA THR A 60 26.60 -14.91 -1.42
C THR A 60 27.29 -13.55 -1.40
N SER A 61 28.00 -13.26 -0.31
CA SER A 61 28.78 -12.03 -0.05
C SER A 61 30.23 -12.32 0.42
N THR A 62 30.63 -13.59 0.42
CA THR A 62 31.95 -14.09 0.87
C THR A 62 33.11 -13.70 -0.05
N SER A 63 32.89 -13.56 -1.35
CA SER A 63 33.93 -12.99 -2.24
C SER A 63 33.93 -11.46 -2.12
N PRO A 64 35.09 -10.78 -2.07
CA PRO A 64 35.22 -9.32 -2.16
C PRO A 64 34.87 -8.82 -3.57
N ASN A 65 33.69 -9.17 -4.06
CA ASN A 65 33.14 -8.71 -5.31
C ASN A 65 32.45 -7.36 -5.06
N ARG A 66 32.37 -6.53 -6.12
CA ARG A 66 31.68 -5.23 -6.05
C ARG A 66 30.25 -5.37 -5.55
N SER A 67 29.59 -6.48 -5.83
CA SER A 67 28.21 -6.75 -5.40
C SER A 67 28.06 -6.82 -3.88
N ALA A 68 28.98 -7.47 -3.17
CA ALA A 68 28.97 -7.57 -1.72
C ALA A 68 29.24 -6.20 -1.06
N GLN A 69 30.21 -5.45 -1.60
CA GLN A 69 30.50 -4.09 -1.15
C GLN A 69 29.32 -3.14 -1.36
N ASN A 70 28.65 -3.24 -2.52
CA ASN A 70 27.46 -2.45 -2.80
C ASN A 70 26.31 -2.82 -1.86
N ALA A 71 26.08 -4.12 -1.61
CA ALA A 71 25.03 -4.56 -0.68
C ALA A 71 25.30 -4.06 0.75
N GLU A 72 26.55 -4.07 1.20
CA GLU A 72 26.94 -3.52 2.51
C GLU A 72 26.75 -2.00 2.57
N ALA A 73 27.13 -1.27 1.52
CA ALA A 73 26.89 0.18 1.42
C ALA A 73 25.38 0.51 1.40
N ASP A 74 24.57 -0.29 0.69
CA ASP A 74 23.12 -0.11 0.62
C ASP A 74 22.44 -0.40 1.97
N ILE A 75 22.89 -1.44 2.69
CA ILE A 75 22.45 -1.72 4.07
C ILE A 75 22.82 -0.54 4.98
N LYS A 76 24.05 -0.06 4.90
CA LYS A 76 24.51 1.07 5.73
C LYS A 76 23.64 2.31 5.50
N ARG A 77 23.39 2.66 4.23
CA ARG A 77 22.48 3.77 3.87
C ARG A 77 21.04 3.54 4.37
N LEU A 78 20.55 2.31 4.26
CA LEU A 78 19.22 1.92 4.77
C LEU A 78 19.12 2.16 6.28
N LEU A 79 20.16 1.83 7.03
CA LEU A 79 20.23 2.01 8.49
C LEU A 79 20.41 3.47 8.89
N GLU A 80 21.23 4.23 8.16
CA GLU A 80 21.37 5.68 8.38
C GLU A 80 20.03 6.40 8.16
N GLY A 81 19.30 6.05 7.10
CA GLY A 81 17.96 6.58 6.85
C GLY A 81 16.91 6.13 7.89
N HIS A 82 17.12 4.96 8.50
CA HIS A 82 16.27 4.49 9.61
C HIS A 82 16.50 5.34 10.87
N ALA A 83 17.76 5.59 11.23
CA ALA A 83 18.12 6.37 12.42
C ALA A 83 17.72 7.84 12.30
N ALA A 84 17.91 8.47 11.12
CA ALA A 84 17.62 9.89 10.92
C ALA A 84 16.15 10.27 11.10
N ARG A 85 15.22 9.31 10.96
CA ARG A 85 13.79 9.53 11.18
C ARG A 85 13.31 9.04 12.55
N SER A 86 14.14 8.22 13.21
CA SER A 86 13.91 7.71 14.55
C SER A 86 14.49 8.61 15.63
N GLU A 87 14.96 9.83 15.31
CA GLU A 87 15.09 10.86 16.37
C GLU A 87 13.70 11.06 16.96
N PRO A 88 13.45 10.58 18.18
CA PRO A 88 12.21 10.90 18.84
C PRO A 88 12.30 12.40 19.08
N SER A 89 11.41 13.16 18.43
CA SER A 89 11.07 14.49 18.91
C SER A 89 10.54 14.29 20.33
N SER A 90 11.44 14.28 21.30
CA SER A 90 11.20 14.10 22.72
C SER A 90 10.72 15.42 23.32
N LEU A 91 9.80 16.08 22.62
CA LEU A 91 8.86 16.94 23.29
C LEU A 91 7.86 15.99 23.94
N PRO A 92 7.57 16.12 25.24
CA PRO A 92 6.54 15.33 25.89
C PRO A 92 5.24 15.59 25.12
N VAL A 93 4.84 14.63 24.28
CA VAL A 93 3.55 14.69 23.60
C VAL A 93 2.54 14.72 24.75
N PRO A 94 1.72 15.78 24.86
CA PRO A 94 0.73 15.87 25.92
C PRO A 94 -0.09 14.59 25.87
N PHE A 95 -0.19 13.90 27.02
CA PHE A 95 -0.96 12.67 27.20
C PHE A 95 -2.22 12.75 26.34
N ALA A 96 -2.34 11.83 25.38
CA ALA A 96 -3.43 11.85 24.44
C ALA A 96 -4.74 11.79 25.23
N SER A 97 -5.58 12.83 25.08
CA SER A 97 -6.87 12.90 25.74
C SER A 97 -7.65 11.61 25.51
N PRO A 98 -8.29 11.04 26.55
CA PRO A 98 -9.12 9.85 26.39
C PRO A 98 -10.15 10.05 25.27
N ILE A 99 -10.18 9.14 24.30
CA ILE A 99 -11.18 9.14 23.24
C ILE A 99 -12.19 8.01 23.47
N THR A 100 -13.37 8.14 22.88
CA THR A 100 -14.39 7.08 22.91
C THR A 100 -14.09 5.97 21.90
N VAL A 101 -14.66 4.79 22.11
CA VAL A 101 -14.58 3.66 21.15
C VAL A 101 -15.04 4.08 19.75
N VAL A 102 -16.09 4.90 19.63
CA VAL A 102 -16.58 5.41 18.33
C VAL A 102 -15.55 6.32 17.64
N GLU A 103 -14.94 7.25 18.39
CA GLU A 103 -13.90 8.13 17.85
C GLU A 103 -12.65 7.35 17.43
N ALA A 104 -12.26 6.34 18.21
CA ALA A 104 -11.14 5.46 17.88
C ALA A 104 -11.39 4.65 16.61
N PHE A 105 -12.62 4.18 16.40
CA PHE A 105 -13.00 3.48 15.17
C PHE A 105 -12.93 4.39 13.95
N ALA A 106 -13.40 5.64 14.08
CA ALA A 106 -13.34 6.63 13.01
C ALA A 106 -11.90 7.04 12.67
N ALA A 107 -11.03 7.20 13.68
CA ALA A 107 -9.66 7.68 13.50
C ALA A 107 -8.67 6.58 13.06
N HIS A 108 -8.83 5.34 13.55
CA HIS A 108 -7.82 4.29 13.39
C HIS A 108 -8.30 3.04 12.64
N GLY A 109 -9.61 2.95 12.32
CA GLY A 109 -10.20 1.94 11.45
C GLY A 109 -9.79 0.50 11.79
N MET A 110 -9.14 -0.16 10.83
CA MET A 110 -8.75 -1.58 10.93
C MET A 110 -7.83 -1.90 12.11
N ALA A 111 -6.90 -0.99 12.47
CA ALA A 111 -5.97 -1.24 13.57
C ALA A 111 -6.72 -1.33 14.91
N PHE A 112 -7.72 -0.46 15.09
CA PHE A 112 -8.57 -0.48 16.27
C PHE A 112 -9.53 -1.67 16.27
N SER A 113 -10.10 -2.05 15.12
CA SER A 113 -10.97 -3.23 15.01
C SER A 113 -10.26 -4.50 15.49
N ASN A 114 -9.02 -4.73 15.06
CA ASN A 114 -8.25 -5.92 15.48
C ASN A 114 -7.97 -5.94 17.00
N TRP A 115 -7.76 -4.77 17.60
CA TRP A 115 -7.58 -4.67 19.04
C TRP A 115 -8.90 -4.90 19.77
N MET A 116 -10.01 -4.33 19.27
CA MET A 116 -11.35 -4.49 19.85
C MET A 116 -11.81 -5.95 19.84
N ASP A 117 -11.52 -6.70 18.77
CA ASP A 117 -11.85 -8.13 18.66
C ASP A 117 -11.19 -8.99 19.75
N ALA A 118 -10.11 -8.49 20.38
CA ALA A 118 -9.43 -9.14 21.49
C ALA A 118 -9.92 -8.67 22.88
N GLN A 119 -10.85 -7.73 22.95
CA GLN A 119 -11.37 -7.16 24.19
C GLN A 119 -12.84 -7.55 24.41
N ASP A 120 -13.17 -8.07 25.59
CA ASP A 120 -14.54 -8.38 25.95
C ASP A 120 -15.27 -7.17 26.58
N GLY A 121 -16.50 -6.94 26.13
CA GLY A 121 -17.45 -6.05 26.81
C GLY A 121 -17.06 -4.56 26.81
N LEU A 122 -16.57 -4.05 25.68
CA LEU A 122 -16.41 -2.61 25.46
C LEU A 122 -17.69 -2.00 24.89
N GLY A 123 -18.25 -1.01 25.58
CA GLY A 123 -19.36 -0.22 25.06
C GLY A 123 -18.88 0.87 24.08
N PRO A 124 -19.73 1.36 23.17
CA PRO A 124 -19.37 2.42 22.21
C PRO A 124 -18.94 3.75 22.87
N HIS A 125 -19.35 3.98 24.12
CA HIS A 125 -19.00 5.17 24.91
C HIS A 125 -17.89 4.94 25.93
N ASP A 126 -17.31 3.73 25.98
CA ASP A 126 -16.18 3.47 26.86
C ASP A 126 -14.99 4.32 26.40
N LYS A 127 -14.27 4.86 27.39
CA LYS A 127 -13.07 5.66 27.13
C LYS A 127 -11.86 4.76 27.02
N ILE A 128 -11.06 5.02 26.00
CA ILE A 128 -9.79 4.35 25.77
C ILE A 128 -8.69 5.38 25.65
N GLU A 129 -7.49 4.96 26.01
CA GLU A 129 -6.27 5.73 25.79
C GLU A 129 -5.59 5.23 24.52
N VAL A 130 -5.19 6.17 23.65
CA VAL A 130 -4.44 5.87 22.43
C VAL A 130 -3.07 6.48 22.55
N SER A 131 -2.04 5.63 22.50
CA SER A 131 -0.64 6.05 22.56
C SER A 131 0.07 5.65 21.27
N PRO A 132 1.02 6.46 20.76
CA PRO A 132 1.84 6.05 19.63
C PRO A 132 2.82 4.95 20.06
N GLY A 133 2.77 3.81 19.38
CA GLY A 133 3.71 2.72 19.51
C GLY A 133 5.10 3.05 18.94
N PRO A 134 6.11 2.21 19.22
CA PRO A 134 7.49 2.45 18.79
C PRO A 134 7.68 2.48 17.26
N ASP A 135 6.76 1.86 16.52
CA ASP A 135 6.70 1.87 15.06
C ASP A 135 5.77 2.96 14.49
N GLY A 136 5.21 3.81 15.36
CA GLY A 136 4.20 4.81 15.03
C GLY A 136 2.77 4.25 14.88
N SER A 137 2.56 2.95 15.09
CA SER A 137 1.21 2.38 15.09
C SER A 137 0.46 2.77 16.38
N PRO A 138 -0.87 2.93 16.36
CA PRO A 138 -1.62 3.25 17.57
C PRO A 138 -1.68 2.03 18.50
N LEU A 139 -1.30 2.22 19.76
CA LEU A 139 -1.49 1.30 20.86
C LEU A 139 -2.70 1.74 21.67
N PHE A 140 -3.60 0.82 21.95
CA PHE A 140 -4.86 1.07 22.64
C PHE A 140 -4.84 0.45 24.04
N ALA A 141 -5.25 1.22 25.05
CA ALA A 141 -5.41 0.75 26.43
C ALA A 141 -6.79 1.11 26.95
N ARG A 142 -7.45 0.15 27.63
CA ARG A 142 -8.73 0.40 28.30
C ARG A 142 -8.47 1.21 29.56
N LEU A 143 -9.09 2.38 29.67
CA LEU A 143 -9.12 3.10 30.93
C LEU A 143 -10.10 2.37 31.85
N SER A 144 -9.58 1.63 32.82
CA SER A 144 -10.42 1.05 33.87
C SER A 144 -11.13 2.20 34.56
N ALA A 145 -12.47 2.17 34.57
CA ALA A 145 -13.26 3.12 35.33
C ALA A 145 -12.81 3.04 36.80
N SER A 146 -11.95 3.98 37.20
CA SER A 146 -11.37 3.98 38.52
C SER A 146 -12.50 4.17 39.54
N GLY A 147 -12.85 3.08 40.21
CA GLY A 147 -13.64 3.02 41.44
C GLY A 147 -14.90 3.89 41.50
N SER A 148 -16.00 3.46 40.86
CA SER A 148 -17.31 3.75 41.45
C SER A 148 -17.45 2.85 42.69
N THR A 149 -17.27 3.44 43.86
CA THR A 149 -17.63 2.80 45.13
C THR A 149 -19.12 2.43 45.07
N PRO A 150 -19.49 1.15 45.29
CA PRO A 150 -20.88 0.77 45.28
C PRO A 150 -21.58 1.38 46.50
N VAL A 151 -22.43 2.38 46.26
CA VAL A 151 -23.42 2.83 47.24
C VAL A 151 -24.42 1.69 47.41
N LYS A 152 -24.33 1.03 48.56
CA LYS A 152 -25.21 -0.04 49.01
C LYS A 152 -26.62 0.54 49.24
N ALA A 153 -27.53 0.31 48.30
CA ALA A 153 -28.97 0.51 48.51
C ALA A 153 -29.62 -0.81 48.98
N PRO A 154 -30.63 -0.77 49.86
CA PRO A 154 -31.08 -1.92 50.61
C PRO A 154 -32.03 -2.82 49.82
N THR A 155 -31.94 -4.09 50.20
CA THR A 155 -32.70 -5.28 49.87
C THR A 155 -34.21 -5.06 49.80
N ALA A 156 -34.83 -5.52 48.73
CA ALA A 156 -36.23 -5.95 48.72
C ALA A 156 -36.33 -7.29 47.99
N ASP A 157 -36.79 -8.30 48.73
CA ASP A 157 -37.18 -9.63 48.31
C ASP A 157 -38.14 -9.62 47.11
N LEU A 158 -38.02 -10.63 46.23
CA LEU A 158 -39.16 -11.40 45.69
C LEU A 158 -38.66 -12.61 44.89
N ASP A 159 -38.59 -13.74 45.61
CA ASP A 159 -39.14 -15.07 45.31
C ASP A 159 -39.47 -15.48 43.84
N GLN A 160 -38.75 -16.53 43.39
CA GLN A 160 -39.16 -17.70 42.58
C GLN A 160 -39.62 -17.58 41.09
N PRO A 161 -39.66 -18.69 40.30
CA PRO A 161 -39.04 -20.03 40.43
C PRO A 161 -38.35 -20.55 39.14
N GLU A 162 -37.86 -21.78 39.24
CA GLU A 162 -36.99 -22.56 38.34
C GLU A 162 -37.60 -23.07 37.00
N ARG A 163 -36.67 -23.43 36.09
CA ARG A 163 -36.66 -24.51 35.05
C ARG A 163 -37.31 -24.25 33.67
N PRO A 164 -36.95 -25.02 32.60
CA PRO A 164 -35.71 -25.81 32.35
C PRO A 164 -35.12 -25.63 30.92
N ASP A 165 -34.00 -26.34 30.69
CA ASP A 165 -33.26 -26.58 29.44
C ASP A 165 -34.11 -26.77 28.16
N VAL A 166 -33.68 -26.11 27.08
CA VAL A 166 -34.02 -26.51 25.70
C VAL A 166 -32.76 -26.48 24.83
N LEU A 167 -32.28 -27.69 24.53
CA LEU A 167 -31.36 -28.05 23.45
C LEU A 167 -31.92 -27.61 22.08
N GLY A 168 -31.04 -27.12 21.20
CA GLY A 168 -31.41 -26.93 19.80
C GLY A 168 -30.35 -26.23 18.93
N THR A 169 -29.24 -26.91 18.65
CA THR A 169 -28.38 -26.59 17.50
C THR A 169 -29.04 -27.02 16.19
N PRO A 170 -29.12 -26.16 15.15
CA PRO A 170 -29.41 -26.62 13.80
C PRO A 170 -28.12 -26.83 13.00
N ASN A 171 -28.02 -28.07 12.54
CA ASN A 171 -27.20 -28.66 11.50
C ASN A 171 -26.61 -27.73 10.43
N LYS A 172 -25.30 -27.92 10.24
CA LYS A 172 -24.53 -27.58 9.06
C LYS A 172 -24.89 -28.59 7.96
N ALA A 173 -25.68 -28.18 6.98
CA ALA A 173 -26.01 -29.01 5.83
C ALA A 173 -24.84 -29.03 4.84
N ASP A 174 -24.34 -30.23 4.60
CA ASP A 174 -23.55 -30.60 3.43
C ASP A 174 -24.36 -30.38 2.15
N ALA A 175 -23.81 -29.60 1.23
CA ALA A 175 -24.26 -29.55 -0.16
C ALA A 175 -23.04 -29.81 -1.05
N SER A 176 -22.74 -31.09 -1.26
CA SER A 176 -21.96 -31.56 -2.40
C SER A 176 -22.94 -31.92 -3.52
N ALA A 177 -22.93 -31.13 -4.60
CA ALA A 177 -23.42 -31.54 -5.91
C ALA A 177 -22.48 -30.96 -6.97
N PRO A 178 -22.04 -31.75 -7.97
CA PRO A 178 -21.20 -31.28 -9.05
C PRO A 178 -22.08 -30.56 -10.08
N GLY A 179 -22.14 -29.23 -10.01
CA GLY A 179 -22.69 -28.43 -11.09
C GLY A 179 -21.70 -28.38 -12.25
N GLU A 180 -22.08 -28.96 -13.39
CA GLU A 180 -21.43 -28.69 -14.67
C GLU A 180 -21.45 -27.18 -14.93
N THR A 181 -20.29 -26.54 -14.81
CA THR A 181 -20.14 -25.14 -15.17
C THR A 181 -20.30 -25.01 -16.69
N PRO A 182 -21.14 -24.08 -17.19
CA PRO A 182 -21.24 -23.82 -18.61
C PRO A 182 -19.86 -23.45 -19.15
N GLY A 183 -19.45 -24.10 -20.25
CA GLY A 183 -18.16 -23.93 -20.89
C GLY A 183 -17.87 -22.45 -21.14
N THR A 184 -17.03 -21.86 -20.29
CA THR A 184 -16.58 -20.49 -20.45
C THR A 184 -15.47 -20.54 -21.50
N GLU A 185 -15.78 -20.06 -22.71
CA GLU A 185 -14.82 -19.98 -23.81
C GLU A 185 -13.55 -19.26 -23.33
N GLU A 186 -12.43 -19.98 -23.32
CA GLU A 186 -11.12 -19.41 -22.97
C GLU A 186 -10.63 -18.55 -24.14
N VAL A 187 -10.23 -17.31 -23.82
CA VAL A 187 -9.58 -16.46 -24.80
C VAL A 187 -8.12 -16.86 -24.89
N VAL A 188 -7.68 -17.24 -26.08
CA VAL A 188 -6.31 -17.68 -26.36
C VAL A 188 -5.55 -16.54 -27.02
N PHE A 189 -4.53 -16.02 -26.36
CA PHE A 189 -3.63 -15.02 -26.95
C PHE A 189 -2.36 -15.70 -27.46
N SER A 190 -1.98 -15.38 -28.70
CA SER A 190 -0.69 -15.78 -29.25
C SER A 190 0.46 -15.03 -28.58
N VAL A 191 1.66 -15.62 -28.65
CA VAL A 191 2.87 -14.99 -28.08
C VAL A 191 3.20 -13.67 -28.79
N ALA A 192 2.87 -13.55 -30.09
CA ALA A 192 3.12 -12.37 -30.89
C ALA A 192 2.23 -11.20 -30.46
N GLU A 193 0.92 -11.42 -30.32
CA GLU A 193 -0.04 -10.40 -29.85
C GLU A 193 0.34 -9.89 -28.45
N VAL A 194 0.75 -10.80 -27.56
CA VAL A 194 1.21 -10.41 -26.22
C VAL A 194 2.51 -9.61 -26.30
N ALA A 195 3.43 -9.94 -27.21
CA ALA A 195 4.68 -9.20 -27.37
C ALA A 195 4.43 -7.77 -27.88
N GLU A 196 3.53 -7.61 -28.85
CA GLU A 196 3.11 -6.32 -29.39
C GLU A 196 2.43 -5.44 -28.33
N ALA A 197 1.49 -6.00 -27.57
CA ALA A 197 0.85 -5.28 -26.46
C ALA A 197 1.84 -4.86 -25.36
N ASN A 198 2.88 -5.66 -25.09
CA ASN A 198 3.94 -5.26 -24.14
C ASN A 198 4.87 -4.17 -24.68
N ALA A 199 5.01 -4.03 -26.01
CA ALA A 199 5.80 -2.95 -26.60
C ALA A 199 5.11 -1.59 -26.38
N VAL A 200 3.77 -1.57 -26.40
CA VAL A 200 2.95 -0.37 -26.20
C VAL A 200 2.76 -0.05 -24.72
N CYS A 201 2.40 -1.04 -23.90
CA CYS A 201 2.01 -0.83 -22.49
C CYS A 201 3.13 -1.11 -21.48
N GLY A 202 4.33 -1.46 -21.94
CA GLY A 202 5.42 -1.97 -21.10
C GLY A 202 5.21 -3.42 -20.63
N ARG A 203 6.14 -3.95 -19.82
CA ARG A 203 6.19 -5.38 -19.36
C ARG A 203 5.01 -5.85 -18.49
N THR A 204 3.97 -5.04 -18.33
CA THR A 204 2.82 -5.25 -17.42
C THR A 204 1.85 -6.32 -17.93
N VAL A 205 1.60 -6.40 -19.24
CA VAL A 205 0.61 -7.33 -19.82
C VAL A 205 1.04 -8.79 -19.65
N ARG A 206 2.32 -9.10 -19.91
CA ARG A 206 2.86 -10.46 -19.74
C ARG A 206 2.76 -10.97 -18.30
N ASN A 207 3.07 -10.10 -17.34
CA ASN A 207 3.05 -10.46 -15.91
C ASN A 207 1.60 -10.66 -15.42
N ARG A 208 0.68 -9.81 -15.89
CA ARG A 208 -0.76 -9.93 -15.60
C ARG A 208 -1.35 -11.21 -16.19
N LEU A 209 -1.07 -11.53 -17.45
CA LEU A 209 -1.53 -12.78 -18.08
C LEU A 209 -0.95 -14.03 -17.40
N ARG A 210 0.35 -14.00 -17.03
CA ARG A 210 0.99 -15.10 -16.28
C ARG A 210 0.36 -15.31 -14.90
N ALA A 211 -0.04 -14.24 -14.21
CA ALA A 211 -0.65 -14.33 -12.89
C ALA A 211 -2.06 -14.95 -12.90
N VAL A 212 -2.73 -14.92 -14.05
CA VAL A 212 -4.16 -15.17 -14.15
C VAL A 212 -4.50 -16.48 -14.86
N GLY A 213 -3.71 -16.83 -15.90
CA GLY A 213 -3.98 -17.96 -16.78
C GLY A 213 -2.84 -18.96 -16.96
N GLY A 214 -1.60 -18.55 -16.65
CA GLY A 214 -0.42 -19.36 -16.96
C GLY A 214 -0.14 -19.44 -18.47
N ARG A 215 0.95 -20.13 -18.83
CA ARG A 215 1.32 -20.41 -20.22
C ARG A 215 1.08 -21.89 -20.48
N GLY A 216 0.26 -22.21 -21.48
CA GLY A 216 0.00 -23.58 -21.89
C GLY A 216 1.24 -24.26 -22.47
N GLU A 217 1.19 -25.58 -22.65
CA GLU A 217 2.27 -26.37 -23.28
C GLU A 217 2.53 -25.95 -24.73
N ASP A 218 1.49 -25.45 -25.42
CA ASP A 218 1.56 -24.83 -26.75
C ASP A 218 2.24 -23.43 -26.74
N GLY A 219 2.63 -22.95 -25.56
CA GLY A 219 3.29 -21.68 -25.37
C GLY A 219 2.35 -20.46 -25.43
N ARG A 220 1.03 -20.65 -25.56
CA ARG A 220 0.02 -19.59 -25.62
C ARG A 220 -0.48 -19.23 -24.21
N TYR A 221 -1.02 -18.02 -24.05
CA TYR A 221 -1.64 -17.60 -22.79
C TYR A 221 -3.15 -17.81 -22.89
N ARG A 222 -3.73 -18.50 -21.92
CA ARG A 222 -5.17 -18.81 -21.87
C ARG A 222 -5.75 -18.22 -20.60
N ALA A 223 -6.74 -17.35 -20.73
CA ALA A 223 -7.44 -16.78 -19.59
C ALA A 223 -8.91 -16.55 -19.93
N THR A 224 -9.78 -16.78 -18.96
CA THR A 224 -11.20 -16.45 -19.12
C THR A 224 -11.39 -14.93 -19.11
N PRO A 225 -12.42 -14.39 -19.80
CA PRO A 225 -12.68 -12.95 -19.85
C PRO A 225 -12.76 -12.28 -18.47
N THR A 226 -13.41 -12.93 -17.50
CA THR A 226 -13.53 -12.45 -16.12
C THR A 226 -12.17 -12.26 -15.44
N LYS A 227 -11.26 -13.18 -15.73
CA LYS A 227 -9.89 -13.23 -15.22
C LYS A 227 -9.05 -12.08 -15.80
N LEU A 228 -9.24 -11.76 -17.09
CA LEU A 228 -8.61 -10.63 -17.77
C LEU A 228 -9.09 -9.28 -17.24
N ARG A 229 -10.41 -9.11 -17.05
CA ARG A 229 -10.98 -7.90 -16.43
C ARG A 229 -10.44 -7.67 -15.02
N ARG A 230 -10.33 -8.73 -14.20
CA ARG A 230 -9.75 -8.63 -12.85
C ARG A 230 -8.28 -8.18 -12.86
N ALA A 231 -7.58 -8.39 -13.97
CA ALA A 231 -6.20 -7.94 -14.16
C ALA A 231 -6.10 -6.52 -14.74
N GLY A 232 -7.22 -5.83 -14.94
CA GLY A 232 -7.28 -4.51 -15.58
C GLY A 232 -6.80 -4.55 -17.03
N LEU A 233 -7.09 -5.64 -17.75
CA LEU A 233 -6.91 -5.74 -19.20
C LEU A 233 -8.28 -5.62 -19.84
N ASP A 234 -8.51 -4.54 -20.59
CA ASP A 234 -9.68 -4.40 -21.44
C ASP A 234 -9.54 -5.37 -22.61
N VAL A 235 -10.41 -6.37 -22.64
CA VAL A 235 -10.52 -7.28 -23.77
C VAL A 235 -11.52 -6.64 -24.73
N PRO A 236 -11.14 -6.23 -25.95
CA PRO A 236 -12.10 -5.85 -26.95
C PRO A 236 -12.99 -7.07 -27.21
N PHE A 237 -14.27 -6.94 -26.87
CA PHE A 237 -15.28 -7.94 -27.19
C PHE A 237 -15.55 -7.80 -28.68
N ASP A 238 -14.86 -8.59 -29.50
CA ASP A 238 -15.17 -8.68 -30.93
C ASP A 238 -16.60 -9.20 -31.05
N GLY A 239 -17.53 -8.30 -31.40
CA GLY A 239 -18.95 -8.56 -31.61
C GLY A 239 -19.24 -9.41 -32.84
N ARG A 240 -18.47 -10.49 -33.07
CA ARG A 240 -18.85 -11.52 -34.03
C ARG A 240 -19.88 -12.43 -33.39
N GLU A 241 -21.11 -11.95 -33.42
CA GLU A 241 -22.30 -12.75 -33.16
C GLU A 241 -22.24 -14.05 -33.97
N ARG A 242 -22.36 -15.20 -33.29
CA ARG A 242 -22.81 -16.42 -33.94
C ARG A 242 -24.23 -16.17 -34.47
N PRO A 243 -24.60 -16.69 -35.65
CA PRO A 243 -25.96 -16.61 -36.14
C PRO A 243 -26.87 -17.42 -35.23
N VAL A 244 -27.55 -16.75 -34.30
CA VAL A 244 -28.68 -17.32 -33.57
C VAL A 244 -29.90 -17.12 -34.45
N ALA A 245 -30.62 -18.22 -34.70
CA ALA A 245 -31.82 -18.24 -35.52
C ALA A 245 -32.80 -17.12 -35.09
N GLN A 246 -33.20 -16.32 -36.08
CA GLN A 246 -34.21 -15.27 -35.96
C GLN A 246 -35.51 -15.83 -35.37
N THR A 247 -35.81 -15.43 -34.13
CA THR A 247 -37.19 -15.24 -33.69
C THR A 247 -37.42 -13.74 -33.59
N VAL A 248 -38.21 -13.24 -34.53
CA VAL A 248 -38.62 -11.85 -34.69
C VAL A 248 -39.42 -11.40 -33.47
N ASN A 249 -38.98 -10.34 -32.80
CA ASN A 249 -39.82 -9.49 -31.95
C ASN A 249 -39.33 -8.04 -32.10
N PRO A 250 -40.14 -7.12 -32.65
CA PRO A 250 -39.74 -5.73 -32.85
C PRO A 250 -40.33 -4.83 -31.77
N GLN A 251 -39.57 -4.46 -30.75
CA GLN A 251 -39.87 -3.25 -29.98
C GLN A 251 -38.70 -2.86 -29.07
N GLY A 252 -38.14 -1.66 -29.28
CA GLY A 252 -37.38 -0.94 -28.25
C GLY A 252 -35.94 -0.61 -28.64
N ASP A 253 -35.80 0.42 -29.48
CA ASP A 253 -34.59 1.21 -29.63
C ASP A 253 -34.08 1.76 -28.29
N ALA A 254 -32.79 1.55 -27.99
CA ALA A 254 -31.89 2.57 -27.44
C ALA A 254 -30.47 1.98 -27.31
N ALA A 255 -29.64 2.28 -28.31
CA ALA A 255 -28.20 2.06 -28.27
C ALA A 255 -27.56 3.02 -27.24
N PHE A 256 -26.90 2.48 -26.21
CA PHE A 256 -26.01 3.25 -25.35
C PHE A 256 -24.63 3.36 -26.01
N GLY A 257 -24.45 4.39 -26.84
CA GLY A 257 -23.15 4.87 -27.27
C GLY A 257 -22.50 5.67 -26.14
N LEU A 258 -21.36 5.20 -25.65
CA LEU A 258 -20.51 5.85 -24.65
C LEU A 258 -19.55 6.83 -25.35
N ASP A 259 -20.05 7.84 -26.05
CA ASP A 259 -19.22 8.90 -26.62
C ASP A 259 -20.04 10.19 -26.75
N ASP A 260 -20.46 10.78 -25.63
CA ASP A 260 -20.97 12.15 -25.66
C ASP A 260 -20.71 12.87 -24.34
N GLN A 261 -19.60 13.63 -24.31
CA GLN A 261 -19.39 14.73 -23.36
C GLN A 261 -20.22 15.94 -23.79
N SER A 262 -21.52 15.75 -24.08
CA SER A 262 -22.42 16.86 -24.35
C SER A 262 -22.68 17.62 -23.06
N ALA A 263 -22.54 18.93 -23.18
CA ALA A 263 -22.66 19.92 -22.12
C ALA A 263 -23.78 19.59 -21.12
N LEU A 264 -23.42 19.53 -19.83
CA LEU A 264 -24.40 19.55 -18.76
C LEU A 264 -25.40 20.69 -19.05
N PRO A 265 -26.72 20.43 -19.10
CA PRO A 265 -27.69 21.48 -19.36
C PRO A 265 -27.47 22.58 -18.32
N ALA A 266 -27.49 23.85 -18.73
CA ALA A 266 -27.18 25.00 -17.88
C ALA A 266 -27.93 24.98 -16.54
N ASP A 267 -29.12 24.38 -16.54
CA ASP A 267 -29.99 24.16 -15.39
C ASP A 267 -29.40 23.20 -14.33
N ALA A 268 -28.65 22.17 -14.73
CA ALA A 268 -28.02 21.24 -13.79
C ALA A 268 -26.86 21.89 -13.02
N ALA A 269 -26.07 22.75 -13.68
CA ALA A 269 -25.01 23.50 -13.01
C ALA A 269 -25.59 24.53 -12.03
N GLU A 270 -26.71 25.18 -12.39
CA GLU A 270 -27.42 26.12 -11.53
C GLU A 270 -28.05 25.43 -10.30
N VAL A 271 -28.70 24.27 -10.50
CA VAL A 271 -29.26 23.45 -9.42
C VAL A 271 -28.16 22.96 -8.48
N LEU A 272 -27.03 22.48 -8.99
CA LEU A 272 -25.89 22.08 -8.16
C LEU A 272 -25.29 23.27 -7.39
N GLY A 273 -25.25 24.46 -8.00
CA GLY A 273 -24.85 25.70 -7.33
C GLY A 273 -25.78 26.07 -6.17
N ARG A 274 -27.10 25.96 -6.38
CA ARG A 274 -28.12 26.19 -5.35
C ARG A 274 -28.05 25.17 -4.21
N ILE A 275 -27.89 23.89 -4.54
CA ILE A 275 -27.73 22.81 -3.54
C ILE A 275 -26.46 23.06 -2.71
N ARG A 276 -25.35 23.45 -3.34
CA ARG A 276 -24.09 23.77 -2.64
C ARG A 276 -24.23 25.01 -1.74
N SER A 277 -24.96 26.02 -2.18
CA SER A 277 -25.25 27.21 -1.37
C SER A 277 -26.17 26.91 -0.17
N LEU A 278 -27.06 25.93 -0.27
CA LEU A 278 -27.99 25.54 0.80
C LEU A 278 -27.36 24.59 1.82
N LEU A 279 -26.45 23.71 1.39
CA LEU A 279 -25.75 22.76 2.26
C LEU A 279 -24.54 23.38 2.99
N GLY A 280 -24.15 24.60 2.62
CA GLY A 280 -22.92 25.24 3.09
C GLY A 280 -21.68 24.66 2.41
N GLU A 281 -20.56 25.36 2.51
CA GLU A 281 -19.27 24.83 2.04
C GLU A 281 -18.87 23.62 2.89
N ASP A 282 -18.59 22.50 2.23
CA ASP A 282 -18.12 21.30 2.91
C ASP A 282 -16.76 21.61 3.57
N PRO A 283 -16.64 21.51 4.90
CA PRO A 283 -15.38 21.80 5.60
C PRO A 283 -14.22 20.92 5.11
N ARG A 284 -14.50 19.75 4.52
CA ARG A 284 -13.46 18.89 3.91
C ARG A 284 -12.88 19.52 2.66
N ILE A 285 -13.68 20.24 1.87
CA ILE A 285 -13.22 20.95 0.67
C ILE A 285 -12.28 22.08 1.09
N GLN A 286 -12.64 22.85 2.13
CA GLN A 286 -11.77 23.92 2.66
C GLN A 286 -10.44 23.37 3.18
N VAL A 287 -10.45 22.23 3.88
CA VAL A 287 -9.22 21.55 4.32
C VAL A 287 -8.38 21.10 3.13
N LEU A 288 -9.00 20.52 2.09
CA LEU A 288 -8.28 20.10 0.89
C LEU A 288 -7.72 21.27 0.09
N GLU A 289 -8.43 22.39 -0.01
CA GLU A 289 -7.95 23.62 -0.66
C GLU A 289 -6.77 24.22 0.10
N ALA A 290 -6.84 24.26 1.44
CA ALA A 290 -5.72 24.70 2.28
C ALA A 290 -4.49 23.79 2.11
N GLN A 291 -4.69 22.47 2.05
CA GLN A 291 -3.61 21.50 1.81
C GLN A 291 -3.01 21.66 0.40
N ASN A 292 -3.84 21.81 -0.63
CA ASN A 292 -3.38 22.03 -2.00
C ASN A 292 -2.58 23.32 -2.11
N LYS A 293 -3.03 24.39 -1.45
CA LYS A 293 -2.28 25.65 -1.39
C LYS A 293 -0.94 25.49 -0.68
N ALA A 294 -0.91 24.83 0.48
CA ALA A 294 0.33 24.58 1.21
C ALA A 294 1.33 23.73 0.39
N LEU A 295 0.85 22.71 -0.32
CA LEU A 295 1.68 21.91 -1.22
C LEU A 295 2.21 22.74 -2.40
N SER A 296 1.36 23.57 -2.99
CA SER A 296 1.76 24.47 -4.08
C SER A 296 2.84 25.46 -3.63
N ASP A 297 2.72 26.02 -2.41
CA ASP A 297 3.70 26.94 -1.84
C ASP A 297 5.04 26.24 -1.55
N GLU A 298 5.02 24.99 -1.07
CA GLU A 298 6.25 24.20 -0.85
C GLU A 298 6.94 23.85 -2.18
N VAL A 299 6.18 23.48 -3.22
CA VAL A 299 6.75 23.24 -4.56
C VAL A 299 7.44 24.50 -5.08
N ALA A 300 6.78 25.66 -5.00
CA ALA A 300 7.38 26.93 -5.40
C ALA A 300 8.60 27.33 -4.53
N ALA A 301 8.65 26.91 -3.27
CA ALA A 301 9.83 27.10 -2.43
C ALA A 301 10.99 26.18 -2.85
N GLN A 302 10.70 24.92 -3.20
CA GLN A 302 11.70 23.96 -3.69
C GLN A 302 12.28 24.38 -5.04
N GLU A 303 11.46 24.88 -5.96
CA GLU A 303 11.93 25.43 -7.23
C GLU A 303 12.89 26.60 -7.02
N ARG A 304 12.56 27.54 -6.11
CA ARG A 304 13.46 28.64 -5.75
C ARG A 304 14.78 28.15 -5.16
N ARG A 305 14.75 27.15 -4.26
CA ARG A 305 15.97 26.53 -3.70
C ARG A 305 16.81 25.87 -4.79
N ALA A 306 16.18 25.22 -5.77
CA ALA A 306 16.86 24.58 -6.89
C ALA A 306 17.56 25.60 -7.78
N VAL A 307 16.88 26.68 -8.18
CA VAL A 307 17.46 27.78 -8.97
C VAL A 307 18.67 28.40 -8.24
N THR A 308 18.54 28.71 -6.94
CA THR A 308 19.67 29.23 -6.15
C THR A 308 20.82 28.23 -6.01
N ALA A 309 20.55 26.92 -6.06
CA ALA A 309 21.60 25.91 -6.07
C ALA A 309 22.31 25.85 -7.43
N GLU A 310 21.55 25.93 -8.54
CA GLU A 310 22.10 25.97 -9.89
C GLU A 310 22.99 27.21 -10.11
N GLU A 311 22.55 28.39 -9.65
CA GLU A 311 23.36 29.61 -9.71
C GLU A 311 24.69 29.48 -8.95
N ARG A 312 24.67 28.84 -7.77
CA ARG A 312 25.89 28.56 -7.00
C ARG A 312 26.83 27.58 -7.72
N CYS A 313 26.28 26.52 -8.32
CA CYS A 313 27.07 25.58 -9.11
C CYS A 313 27.72 26.26 -10.32
N ALA A 314 26.98 27.08 -11.06
CA ALA A 314 27.51 27.83 -12.19
C ALA A 314 28.64 28.80 -11.76
N GLY A 315 28.51 29.43 -10.59
CA GLY A 315 29.58 30.25 -10.00
C GLY A 315 30.85 29.46 -9.72
N LEU A 316 30.73 28.30 -9.09
CA LEU A 316 31.86 27.42 -8.79
C LEU A 316 32.52 26.84 -10.05
N GLU A 317 31.74 26.50 -11.07
CA GLU A 317 32.28 26.04 -12.36
C GLU A 317 33.14 27.12 -13.02
N LYS A 318 32.71 28.38 -12.96
CA LYS A 318 33.49 29.51 -13.46
C LYS A 318 34.80 29.69 -12.68
N GLU A 319 34.75 29.64 -11.35
CA GLU A 319 35.95 29.73 -10.51
C GLU A 319 36.93 28.58 -10.77
N LEU A 320 36.41 27.35 -10.98
CA LEU A 320 37.22 26.19 -11.32
C LEU A 320 37.87 26.34 -12.70
N SER A 321 37.13 26.87 -13.68
CA SER A 321 37.68 27.19 -15.00
C SER A 321 38.80 28.24 -14.91
N ASP A 322 38.58 29.32 -14.17
CA ASP A 322 39.57 30.40 -13.99
C ASP A 322 40.83 29.92 -13.28
N THR A 323 40.68 29.09 -12.23
CA THR A 323 41.84 28.50 -11.51
C THR A 323 42.62 27.53 -12.39
N THR A 324 41.92 26.73 -13.20
CA THR A 324 42.56 25.82 -14.17
C THR A 324 43.37 26.60 -15.21
N ALA A 325 42.82 27.69 -15.73
CA ALA A 325 43.52 28.57 -16.66
C ALA A 325 44.78 29.21 -16.03
N ARG A 326 44.68 29.67 -14.78
CA ARG A 326 45.84 30.21 -14.04
C ARG A 326 46.94 29.17 -13.83
N LEU A 327 46.57 27.94 -13.48
CA LEU A 327 47.54 26.85 -13.31
C LEU A 327 48.24 26.50 -14.63
N ALA A 328 47.52 26.55 -15.76
CA ALA A 328 48.11 26.34 -17.07
C ALA A 328 49.18 27.40 -17.41
N LEU A 329 48.90 28.68 -17.13
CA LEU A 329 49.88 29.76 -17.32
C LEU A 329 51.11 29.62 -16.42
N ILE A 330 50.92 29.23 -15.15
CA ILE A 330 52.04 28.99 -14.23
C ILE A 330 52.90 27.83 -14.74
N LYS A 331 52.27 26.76 -15.24
CA LYS A 331 52.98 25.63 -15.80
C LYS A 331 53.83 26.02 -17.01
N GLU A 332 53.26 26.78 -17.95
CA GLU A 332 53.99 27.29 -19.12
C GLU A 332 55.18 28.18 -18.71
N ALA A 333 55.00 29.05 -17.71
CA ALA A 333 56.07 29.89 -17.20
C ALA A 333 57.19 29.11 -16.48
N CYS A 334 56.89 27.95 -15.89
CA CYS A 334 57.90 27.09 -15.27
C CYS A 334 58.65 26.20 -16.27
N GLU A 335 58.08 25.97 -17.45
CA GLU A 335 58.68 25.18 -18.52
C GLU A 335 59.58 26.02 -19.46
N ALA A 336 59.43 27.35 -19.45
CA ALA A 336 60.23 28.32 -20.19
C ALA A 336 61.55 28.68 -19.48
#